data_AF-A0A1Y5ELR0-F1
#
_entry.id   AF-A0A1Y5ELR0-F1
#
_cell.length_a   1.000
_cell.length_b   1.000
_cell.length_c   1.000
_cell.angle_alpha   90.00
_cell.angle_beta   90.00
_cell.angle_gamma   90.00
#
_symmetry.space_group_name_H-M   'P 1'
#
loop_
_entity.id
_entity.type
_entity.pdbx_description
1 polymer ?
#
loop_
_entity_poly.entity_id
_entity_poly.type
_entity_poly.pdbx_seq_one_letter_code
_entity_poly.pdbx_strand_id
1 'polypeptide(L)' 'MAKKNAEVPMIKINDVDYKLDDLSDDAKAQLQGIQVAEAEVKRLNIQIALAQTARNAYMQALQAALPA' A
#
# COMPACT_ATOMS: atom_id res chain seq x y z
N MET A 1 -38.60 -13.49 13.29
CA MET A 1 -37.57 -13.70 12.25
C MET A 1 -36.67 -12.47 12.25
N ALA A 2 -35.50 -12.56 12.89
CA ALA A 2 -34.55 -11.46 12.96
C ALA A 2 -34.02 -11.15 11.56
N LYS A 3 -34.27 -9.94 11.05
CA LYS A 3 -33.61 -9.46 9.84
C LYS A 3 -32.14 -9.26 10.19
N LYS A 4 -31.29 -10.23 9.82
CA LYS A 4 -29.84 -10.09 9.83
C LYS A 4 -29.53 -8.93 8.88
N ASN A 5 -29.17 -7.79 9.44
CA ASN A 5 -28.69 -6.64 8.68
C ASN A 5 -27.40 -7.10 8.01
N ALA A 6 -27.47 -7.48 6.74
CA ALA A 6 -26.29 -7.75 5.94
C ALA A 6 -25.64 -6.38 5.71
N GLU A 7 -24.57 -6.08 6.44
CA GLU A 7 -23.73 -4.93 6.13
C GLU A 7 -23.22 -5.15 4.71
N VAL A 8 -23.76 -4.39 3.76
CA VAL A 8 -23.28 -4.40 2.38
C VAL A 8 -21.88 -3.80 2.41
N PRO A 9 -20.83 -4.56 2.06
CA PRO A 9 -19.47 -4.03 2.09
C PRO A 9 -19.38 -2.87 1.10
N MET A 10 -19.05 -1.68 1.62
CA MET A 10 -18.85 -0.46 0.84
C MET A 10 -17.35 -0.27 0.63
N ILE A 11 -16.95 0.06 -0.60
CA ILE A 11 -15.59 0.45 -0.93
C ILE A 11 -15.59 1.89 -1.42
N LYS A 12 -14.57 2.64 -1.03
CA LYS A 12 -14.40 4.02 -1.45
C LYS A 12 -13.38 4.06 -2.60
N ILE A 13 -13.81 4.43 -3.80
CA ILE A 13 -12.96 4.62 -4.97
C ILE A 13 -13.07 6.08 -5.40
N ASN A 14 -11.96 6.81 -5.46
CA ASN A 14 -11.91 8.23 -5.88
C ASN A 14 -12.91 9.13 -5.16
N ASP A 15 -13.01 8.97 -3.84
CA ASP A 15 -13.94 9.70 -2.98
C ASP A 15 -15.43 9.40 -3.14
N VAL A 16 -15.78 8.37 -3.91
CA VAL A 16 -17.16 7.88 -4.06
C VAL A 16 -17.28 6.51 -3.41
N ASP A 17 -18.32 6.33 -2.59
CA ASP A 17 -18.64 5.04 -1.98
C ASP A 17 -19.47 4.18 -2.94
N TYR A 18 -18.99 2.99 -3.22
CA TYR A 18 -19.64 1.98 -4.03
C TYR A 18 -19.97 0.76 -3.18
N LYS A 19 -21.16 0.20 -3.36
CA LYS A 19 -21.46 -1.13 -2.82
C LYS A 19 -20.64 -2.14 -3.61
N LEU A 20 -19.90 -2.99 -2.92
CA LEU A 20 -19.09 -4.03 -3.55
C LEU A 20 -19.94 -4.96 -4.42
N ASP A 21 -21.19 -5.22 -4.02
CA ASP A 21 -22.13 -6.06 -4.76
C ASP A 21 -22.61 -5.43 -6.08
N ASP A 22 -22.58 -4.09 -6.18
CA ASP A 22 -22.97 -3.36 -7.39
C ASP A 22 -21.86 -3.32 -8.45
N LEU A 23 -20.64 -3.78 -8.11
CA LEU A 23 -19.51 -3.83 -9.04
C LEU A 23 -19.59 -5.04 -9.95
N SER A 24 -19.19 -4.85 -11.21
CA SER A 24 -18.98 -5.96 -12.15
C SER A 24 -17.87 -6.89 -11.67
N ASP A 25 -17.89 -8.14 -12.15
CA ASP A 25 -16.82 -9.10 -11.87
C ASP A 25 -15.45 -8.60 -12.34
N ASP A 26 -15.41 -7.92 -13.49
CA ASP A 26 -14.20 -7.26 -14.00
C ASP A 26 -13.68 -6.17 -13.05
N ALA A 27 -14.58 -5.34 -12.50
CA ALA A 27 -14.21 -4.29 -11.54
C ALA A 27 -13.66 -4.90 -10.24
N LYS A 28 -14.25 -6.00 -9.75
CA LYS A 28 -13.76 -6.73 -8.58
C LYS A 28 -12.37 -7.33 -8.83
N ALA A 29 -12.13 -7.88 -10.03
CA ALA A 29 -10.82 -8.42 -10.41
C ALA A 29 -9.74 -7.32 -10.47
N GLN A 30 -10.08 -6.15 -11.03
CA GLN A 30 -9.17 -4.99 -11.04
C GLN A 30 -8.87 -4.48 -9.63
N LEU A 31 -9.89 -4.41 -8.76
CA LEU A 31 -9.71 -4.02 -7.36
C LEU A 31 -8.72 -4.94 -6.63
N GLN A 32 -8.83 -6.25 -6.85
CA GLN A 32 -7.88 -7.20 -6.28
C GLN A 32 -6.45 -6.94 -6.80
N GLY A 33 -6.30 -6.69 -8.11
CA GLY A 33 -5.01 -6.32 -8.70
C GLY A 33 -4.41 -5.06 -8.08
N ILE A 34 -5.23 -4.04 -7.85
CA ILE A 34 -4.82 -2.79 -7.20
C ILE A 34 -4.34 -3.06 -5.77
N GLN A 35 -5.09 -3.82 -4.97
CA GLN A 35 -4.70 -4.13 -3.59
C GLN A 35 -3.35 -4.85 -3.51
N VAL A 36 -3.10 -5.78 -4.44
CA VAL A 36 -1.81 -6.48 -4.54
C VAL A 36 -0.69 -5.51 -4.93
N ALA A 37 -0.93 -4.64 -5.91
CA ALA A 37 0.04 -3.64 -6.33
C ALA A 37 0.38 -2.64 -5.20
N GLU A 38 -0.63 -2.18 -4.46
CA GLU A 38 -0.45 -1.27 -3.31
C GLU A 38 0.38 -1.93 -2.19
N ALA A 39 0.11 -3.20 -1.89
CA ALA A 39 0.89 -3.96 -0.92
C ALA A 39 2.36 -4.05 -1.34
N GLU A 40 2.63 -4.27 -2.64
CA GLU A 40 3.99 -4.34 -3.16
C GLU A 40 4.68 -2.97 -3.15
N VAL A 41 3.98 -1.89 -3.51
CA VAL A 41 4.49 -0.52 -3.39
C VAL A 41 4.91 -0.23 -1.94
N LYS A 42 4.07 -0.60 -0.97
CA LYS A 42 4.41 -0.45 0.46
C LYS A 42 5.68 -1.25 0.82
N ARG A 43 5.80 -2.50 0.35
CA ARG A 43 6.97 -3.35 0.58
C ARG A 43 8.25 -2.74 0.00
N LEU A 44 8.18 -2.16 -1.21
CA LEU A 44 9.30 -1.49 -1.86
C LEU A 44 9.71 -0.22 -1.11
N ASN A 45 8.74 0.58 -0.65
CA ASN A 45 9.04 1.78 0.13
C ASN A 45 9.79 1.47 1.43
N ILE A 46 9.48 0.35 2.09
CA ILE A 46 10.23 -0.12 3.27
C ILE A 46 11.68 -0.43 2.90
N GLN A 47 11.92 -1.12 1.78
CA GLN A 47 13.27 -1.43 1.32
C GLN A 47 14.06 -0.18 0.93
N ILE A 48 13.40 0.80 0.31
CA ILE A 48 14.00 2.09 -0.02
C ILE A 48 14.44 2.80 1.26
N ALA A 49 13.58 2.87 2.28
CA ALA A 49 13.91 3.50 3.56
C ALA A 49 15.09 2.81 4.26
N LEU A 50 15.14 1.47 4.22
CA LEU A 50 16.26 0.68 4.73
C LEU A 50 17.57 1.04 4.00
N ALA A 51 17.55 1.02 2.66
CA ALA A 51 18.72 1.33 1.84
C ALA A 51 19.21 2.77 2.04
N GLN A 52 18.29 3.73 2.16
CA GLN A 52 18.62 5.13 2.46
C GLN A 52 19.29 5.27 3.82
N THR A 53 18.82 4.55 4.84
CA THR A 53 19.43 4.54 6.18
C THR A 53 20.86 4.01 6.12
N ALA A 54 21.08 2.87 5.46
CA ALA A 54 22.41 2.29 5.29
C ALA A 54 23.34 3.23 4.51
N ARG A 55 22.87 3.82 3.40
CA ARG A 55 23.62 4.81 2.63
C ARG A 55 24.07 5.98 3.50
N ASN A 56 23.19 6.53 4.33
CA ASN A 56 23.51 7.66 5.19
C ASN A 56 24.55 7.29 6.26
N ALA A 57 24.43 6.10 6.86
CA ALA A 57 25.42 5.59 7.80
C ALA A 57 26.81 5.42 7.16
N TYR A 58 26.87 4.85 5.95
CA TYR A 58 28.14 4.72 5.22
C TYR A 58 28.75 6.07 4.84
N MET A 59 27.93 7.05 4.45
CA MET A 59 28.41 8.40 4.17
C MET A 59 29.02 9.07 5.41
N GLN A 60 28.40 8.92 6.57
CA GLN A 60 28.94 9.44 7.84
C GLN A 60 30.26 8.75 8.21
N ALA A 61 30.33 7.42 8.09
CA ALA A 61 31.55 6.67 8.33
C ALA A 61 32.68 7.08 7.38
N LEU A 62 32.36 7.28 6.10
CA LEU A 62 33.33 7.76 5.11
C LEU A 62 33.85 9.15 5.49
N GLN A 63 32.97 10.10 5.83
CA GLN A 63 33.38 11.45 6.24
C GLN A 63 34.31 11.43 7.45
N ALA A 64 34.03 10.58 8.43
CA ALA A 64 34.88 10.41 9.60
C ALA A 64 36.26 9.78 9.30
N ALA A 65 36.39 9.07 8.18
CA ALA A 65 37.62 8.43 7.74
C ALA A 65 38.46 9.29 6.77
N LEU A 66 37.95 10.45 6.34
CA LEU A 66 38.69 11.36 5.47
C LEU A 66 39.82 12.06 6.24
N PRO A 67 40.99 12.28 5.62
CA PRO A 67 42.07 13.05 6.23
C PRO A 67 41.67 14.52 6.43
N ALA A 68 42.25 15.16 7.45
CA ALA A 68 42.05 16.57 7.78
C ALA A 68 42.74 17.52 6.80
#